data_AF-A0A3M0DRS7-F1
#
_entry.id   AF-A0A3M0DRS7-F1
#
_cell.length_a   1.000
_cell.length_b   1.000
_cell.length_c   1.000
_cell.angle_alpha   90.00
_cell.angle_beta   90.00
_cell.angle_gamma   90.00
#
_symmetry.space_group_name_H-M   'P 1'
#
loop_
_entity.id
_entity.type
_entity.pdbx_description
1 polymer ?
#
loop_
_entity_poly.entity_id
_entity_poly.type
_entity_poly.pdbx_seq_one_letter_code
_entity_poly.pdbx_strand_id
1 'polypeptide(L)' 'MTTRRERVGWALLFSLPMGVGVGLATARMARAGPTHPLVVGAAVTTAALVAALILVATGVSTTEVA' A
#
# COMPACT_ATOMS: atom_id res chain seq x y z
N MET A 1 -1.99 -5.25 -24.06
CA MET A 1 -2.34 -4.17 -23.11
C MET A 1 -2.95 -4.82 -21.88
N THR A 2 -2.41 -4.61 -20.68
CA THR A 2 -2.98 -5.17 -19.44
C THR A 2 -4.33 -4.52 -19.13
N THR A 3 -5.29 -5.32 -18.68
CA THR A 3 -6.64 -4.83 -18.37
C THR A 3 -6.67 -4.02 -17.07
N ARG A 4 -7.68 -3.17 -16.85
CA ARG A 4 -7.81 -2.39 -15.59
C ARG A 4 -7.80 -3.29 -14.36
N ARG A 5 -8.52 -4.42 -14.40
CA ARG A 5 -8.56 -5.41 -13.31
C ARG A 5 -7.19 -5.99 -13.01
N GLU A 6 -6.43 -6.29 -14.05
CA GLU A 6 -5.07 -6.82 -13.92
C GLU A 6 -4.13 -5.78 -13.29
N ARG A 7 -4.22 -4.51 -13.69
CA ARG A 7 -3.44 -3.40 -13.07
C ARG A 7 -3.77 -3.22 -11.59
N VAL A 8 -5.05 -3.28 -11.22
CA VAL A 8 -5.48 -3.25 -9.82
C VAL A 8 -4.96 -4.47 -9.06
N GLY A 9 -5.03 -5.66 -9.67
CA GLY A 9 -4.48 -6.89 -9.10
C GLY A 9 -2.98 -6.77 -8.79
N TRP A 10 -2.20 -6.25 -9.73
CA TRP A 10 -0.78 -5.97 -9.53
C TRP A 10 -0.54 -4.92 -8.43
N ALA A 11 -1.32 -3.84 -8.41
CA ALA A 11 -1.21 -2.81 -7.37
C ALA A 11 -1.43 -3.38 -5.96
N LEU A 12 -2.42 -4.25 -5.78
CA LEU A 12 -2.68 -4.91 -4.50
C LEU A 12 -1.59 -5.93 -4.14
N LEU A 13 -1.12 -6.72 -5.11
CA LEU A 13 -0.11 -7.74 -4.91
C LEU A 13 1.20 -7.16 -4.35
N PHE A 14 1.60 -5.98 -4.82
CA PHE A 14 2.84 -5.32 -4.40
C PHE A 14 2.68 -4.40 -3.20
N SER A 15 1.51 -3.75 -3.03
CA SER A 15 1.29 -2.82 -1.92
C SER A 15 1.15 -3.51 -0.56
N LEU A 16 0.48 -4.67 -0.51
CA LEU A 16 0.25 -5.39 0.74
C LEU A 16 1.55 -5.83 1.43
N PRO A 17 2.50 -6.51 0.76
CA PRO A 17 3.78 -6.87 1.37
C PRO A 17 4.59 -5.66 1.82
N MET A 18 4.56 -4.56 1.04
CA MET A 18 5.24 -3.32 1.40
C MET A 18 4.66 -2.71 2.68
N GLY A 19 3.33 -2.63 2.79
CA GLY A 19 2.66 -2.16 4.00
C GLY A 19 3.01 -3.00 5.22
N VAL A 20 3.01 -4.33 5.10
CA VAL A 20 3.42 -5.24 6.17
C VAL A 20 4.89 -5.02 6.57
N GLY A 21 5.80 -4.89 5.59
CA GLY A 21 7.21 -4.64 5.85
C GLY A 21 7.44 -3.34 6.62
N VAL A 22 6.77 -2.25 6.24
CA VAL A 22 6.86 -0.97 6.95
C VAL A 22 6.21 -1.03 8.32
N GLY A 23 5.08 -1.74 8.48
CA GLY A 23 4.49 -2.00 9.79
C GLY A 23 5.45 -2.69 10.74
N LEU A 24 6.10 -3.78 10.29
CA LEU A 24 7.09 -4.50 11.09
C LEU A 24 8.31 -3.64 11.42
N ALA A 25 8.81 -2.87 10.46
CA ALA A 25 9.89 -1.91 10.69
C ALA A 25 9.50 -0.87 11.75
N THR A 26 8.29 -0.31 11.65
CA THR A 26 7.75 0.67 12.60
C THR A 26 7.59 0.07 14.00
N ALA A 27 7.09 -1.16 14.10
CA ALA A 27 6.95 -1.86 15.37
C ALA A 27 8.31 -2.07 16.05
N ARG A 28 9.32 -2.47 15.27
CA ARG A 28 10.71 -2.61 15.75
C ARG A 28 11.29 -1.27 16.21
N MET A 29 11.08 -0.19 15.46
CA MET A 29 11.64 1.13 15.74
C MET A 29 11.00 1.77 16.98
N ALA A 30 9.69 1.67 17.09
CA ALA A 30 8.91 2.22 18.21
C ALA A 30 8.89 1.30 19.45
N ARG A 31 9.47 0.08 19.37
CA ARG A 31 9.33 -0.98 20.38
C ARG A 31 7.87 -1.20 20.80
N ALA A 32 6.96 -1.14 19.84
CA ALA A 32 5.53 -1.21 20.04
C ALA A 32 4.95 -2.54 19.54
N GLY A 33 3.79 -2.91 20.07
CA GLY A 33 3.05 -4.10 19.61
C GLY A 33 2.52 -3.92 18.17
N PRO A 34 2.21 -5.03 17.48
CA PRO A 34 1.71 -5.01 16.09
C PRO A 34 0.35 -4.32 15.93
N THR A 35 -0.45 -4.24 17.00
CA THR A 35 -1.74 -3.56 17.02
C THR A 35 -1.65 -2.09 17.41
N HIS A 36 -0.44 -1.57 17.67
CA HIS A 36 -0.25 -0.19 18.06
C HIS A 36 -0.70 0.76 16.92
N PRO A 37 -1.46 1.83 17.20
CA PRO A 37 -2.05 2.68 16.17
C PRO A 37 -1.02 3.28 15.20
N LEU A 38 0.18 3.61 15.68
CA LEU A 38 1.28 4.06 14.82
C LEU A 38 1.76 2.99 13.83
N VAL A 39 1.83 1.73 14.27
CA VAL A 39 2.28 0.60 13.44
C VAL A 39 1.26 0.30 12.36
N VAL A 40 -0.02 0.22 12.75
CA VAL A 40 -1.13 0.00 11.82
C VAL A 40 -1.25 1.18 10.86
N GLY A 41 -1.15 2.41 11.37
CA GLY A 41 -1.17 3.62 10.57
C GLY A 41 -0.07 3.63 9.52
N ALA A 42 1.18 3.34 9.90
CA ALA A 42 2.32 3.28 8.98
C ALA A 42 2.16 2.17 7.93
N ALA A 43 1.64 1.01 8.32
CA ALA A 43 1.41 -0.10 7.40
C ALA A 43 0.33 0.24 6.36
N VAL A 44 -0.82 0.75 6.80
CA VAL A 44 -1.96 1.08 5.94
C VAL A 44 -1.63 2.24 5.01
N THR A 45 -1.03 3.33 5.53
CA THR A 45 -0.63 4.48 4.70
C THR A 45 0.39 4.08 3.65
N THR A 46 1.38 3.27 4.00
CA THR A 46 2.36 2.80 3.02
C THR A 46 1.71 1.92 1.95
N ALA A 47 0.86 0.97 2.33
CA ALA A 47 0.15 0.14 1.36
C ALA A 47 -0.68 1.01 0.39
N ALA A 48 -1.43 1.98 0.91
CA ALA A 48 -2.22 2.89 0.09
C ALA A 48 -1.36 3.72 -0.88
N LEU A 49 -0.23 4.26 -0.40
CA LEU A 49 0.70 5.03 -1.23
C LEU A 49 1.33 4.18 -2.34
N VAL A 50 1.76 2.96 -2.04
CA VAL A 50 2.34 2.05 -3.04
C VAL A 50 1.28 1.64 -4.07
N ALA A 51 0.06 1.34 -3.63
CA ALA A 51 -1.03 1.02 -4.55
C ALA A 51 -1.35 2.20 -5.48
N ALA A 52 -1.46 3.41 -4.92
CA ALA A 52 -1.69 4.63 -5.69
C ALA A 52 -0.56 4.88 -6.70
N LEU A 53 0.70 4.71 -6.29
CA LEU A 53 1.86 4.86 -7.16
C LEU A 53 1.79 3.89 -8.35
N ILE A 54 1.47 2.62 -8.11
CA ILE A 54 1.38 1.60 -9.17
C ILE A 54 0.23 1.92 -10.13
N LEU A 55 -0.91 2.38 -9.62
CA LEU A 55 -2.04 2.77 -10.45
C LEU A 55 -1.72 3.98 -11.33
N VAL A 56 -1.07 5.01 -10.77
CA VAL A 56 -0.61 6.19 -11.52
C VAL A 56 0.43 5.79 -12.57
N ALA A 57 1.44 5.01 -12.20
CA ALA A 57 2.50 4.55 -13.10
C ALA A 57 1.96 3.67 -14.24
N THR A 58 0.86 2.94 -14.00
CA THR A 58 0.20 2.12 -15.01
C THR A 58 -0.90 2.85 -15.77
N GLY A 59 -1.03 4.18 -15.62
CA GLY A 59 -1.96 5.00 -16.41
C GLY A 59 -3.43 4.84 -16.02
N VAL A 60 -3.73 4.38 -14.80
CA VAL A 60 -5.06 4.49 -14.22
C VAL A 60 -5.16 5.87 -13.59
N SER A 61 -5.68 6.84 -14.35
CA SER A 61 -5.94 8.18 -13.84
C SER A 61 -6.98 8.13 -12.72
N THR A 62 -6.65 8.69 -11.55
CA THR A 62 -7.50 8.73 -10.35
C THR A 62 -8.78 9.56 -10.52
N THR A 63 -8.97 10.21 -11.67
CA THR A 63 -10.10 11.07 -12.01
C THR A 63 -11.44 10.35 -12.21
N GLU A 64 -11.46 9.02 -12.40
CA GLU A 64 -12.71 8.26 -12.55
C GLU A 64 -13.33 7.77 -11.22
N VAL A 65 -12.70 8.03 -10.08
CA VAL A 65 -13.14 7.49 -8.77
C VAL A 65 -13.84 8.56 -7.91
N ALA A 66 -14.14 9.73 -8.48
CA ALA A 66 -14.87 10.82 -7.83
C ALA A 66 -16.36 10.79 -8.16
#